data_AF-A0AAN8FGU1-F1
#
_entry.id   AF-A0AAN8FGU1-F1
#
_cell.length_a   1.000
_cell.length_b   1.000
_cell.length_c   1.000
_cell.angle_alpha   90.00
_cell.angle_beta   90.00
_cell.angle_gamma   90.00
#
_symmetry.space_group_name_H-M   'P 1'
#
loop_
_entity.id
_entity.type
_entity.pdbx_description
1 polymer ?
#
loop_
_entity_poly.entity_id
_entity_poly.type
_entity_poly.pdbx_seq_one_letter_code
_entity_poly.pdbx_strand_id
1 'polypeptide(L)'
;MLQWGIGLLMVLPLCQPSFDVTYEMRVTLEPVLVPSLLSLANTILLSSSTVLLVTCIICYVLILNYIRQNTLHRTESAKHEVWLCGQTAGLVLAFLVQFMYNGGLYILNSVGQTTILRNWRMMGPLVYGFLSCVHPWTCIAFNQEIRNGILGIFRCWFGHKKEIALFTLSSRSRSK
;
A
#
# COMPACT_ATOMS: atom_id res chain seq x y z
N MET A 1 16.64 -7.39 8.33
CA MET A 1 17.28 -6.42 9.25
C MET A 1 17.61 -5.10 8.55
N LEU A 2 18.34 -5.12 7.42
CA LEU A 2 18.76 -3.90 6.71
C LEU A 2 17.63 -2.91 6.34
N GLN A 3 16.46 -3.42 5.90
CA GLN A 3 15.34 -2.54 5.51
C GLN A 3 14.85 -1.64 6.65
N TRP A 4 14.86 -2.17 7.89
CA TRP A 4 14.43 -1.44 9.07
C TRP A 4 15.44 -0.36 9.46
N GLY A 5 16.74 -0.66 9.26
CA GLY A 5 17.82 0.31 9.45
C GLY A 5 17.73 1.48 8.48
N ILE A 6 17.43 1.22 7.20
CA ILE A 6 17.24 2.27 6.18
C ILE A 6 16.03 3.15 6.53
N GLY A 7 14.93 2.53 6.95
CA GLY A 7 13.74 3.27 7.40
C GLY A 7 14.03 4.19 8.59
N LEU A 8 14.77 3.67 9.59
CA LEU A 8 15.21 4.46 10.74
C LEU A 8 16.14 5.61 10.34
N LEU A 9 17.08 5.36 9.42
CA LEU A 9 18.03 6.36 8.93
C LEU A 9 17.32 7.50 8.19
N MET A 10 16.26 7.21 7.44
CA MET A 10 15.44 8.20 6.74
C MET A 10 14.63 9.10 7.70
N VAL A 11 14.25 8.58 8.87
CA VAL A 11 13.48 9.30 9.89
C VAL A 11 14.39 10.07 10.86
N LEU A 12 15.66 9.68 10.95
CA LEU A 12 16.65 10.28 11.87
C LEU A 12 16.79 11.82 11.74
N PRO A 13 16.81 12.42 10.52
CA PRO A 13 16.82 13.88 10.35
C PRO A 13 15.56 14.56 10.89
N LEU A 14 14.45 13.82 11.00
CA LEU A 14 13.17 14.29 11.55
C LEU A 14 13.07 14.08 13.07
N CYS A 15 14.08 13.48 13.72
CA CYS A 15 14.10 13.30 15.18
C CYS A 15 15.09 14.23 15.86
N GLN A 16 15.62 15.24 15.15
CA GLN A 16 16.57 16.18 15.74
C GLN A 16 15.91 17.04 16.83
N PRO A 17 16.62 17.38 17.92
CA PRO A 17 16.08 18.08 19.09
C PRO A 17 15.56 19.51 18.82
N SER A 18 15.74 20.05 17.61
CA SER A 18 15.15 21.30 17.12
C SER A 18 13.68 21.18 16.67
N PHE A 19 13.03 20.05 16.96
CA PHE A 19 11.59 19.80 16.76
C PHE A 19 10.74 20.58 17.78
N ASP A 20 10.71 21.91 17.67
CA ASP A 20 9.74 22.73 18.38
C ASP A 20 8.44 22.76 17.57
N VAL A 21 7.63 21.72 17.72
CA VAL A 21 6.29 21.65 17.12
C VAL A 21 5.40 22.61 17.89
N THR A 22 5.36 23.86 17.44
CA THR A 22 4.42 24.84 17.94
C THR A 22 3.05 24.55 17.35
N TYR A 23 2.01 24.51 18.19
CA TYR A 23 0.63 24.28 17.76
C TYR A 23 -0.12 25.61 17.81
N GLU A 24 -0.79 25.97 16.71
CA GLU A 24 -1.40 27.30 16.56
C GLU A 24 -2.56 27.52 17.55
N MET A 25 -3.32 26.46 17.85
CA MET A 25 -4.37 26.44 18.87
C MET A 25 -4.54 25.05 19.49
N ARG A 26 -4.81 25.02 20.81
CA ARG A 26 -5.02 23.81 21.63
C ARG A 26 -6.23 22.95 21.19
N VAL A 27 -7.09 23.49 20.32
CA VAL A 27 -8.34 22.87 19.85
C VAL A 27 -8.21 22.28 18.44
N THR A 28 -7.44 22.92 17.55
CA THR A 28 -7.24 22.45 16.17
C THR A 28 -6.04 21.51 16.03
N LEU A 29 -5.11 21.51 17.00
CA LEU A 29 -3.91 20.67 17.02
C LEU A 29 -3.11 20.73 15.70
N GLU A 30 -3.23 21.83 14.94
CA GLU A 30 -2.50 22.01 13.69
C GLU A 30 -1.05 22.36 14.01
N PRO A 31 -0.07 21.54 13.58
CA PRO A 31 1.33 21.86 13.79
C PRO A 31 1.70 23.06 12.90
N VAL A 32 2.12 24.16 13.53
CA VAL A 32 2.79 25.29 12.88
C VAL A 32 4.18 24.79 12.50
N LEU A 33 4.25 24.18 11.33
CA LEU A 33 5.45 23.51 10.88
C LEU A 33 6.43 24.56 10.34
N VAL A 34 7.61 24.65 10.94
CA VAL A 34 8.69 25.53 10.49
C VAL A 34 8.93 25.29 8.98
N PRO A 35 8.93 26.33 8.12
CA PRO A 35 9.00 26.18 6.67
C PRO A 35 10.21 25.36 6.18
N SER A 36 11.34 25.43 6.91
CA SER A 36 12.56 24.67 6.62
C SER A 36 12.42 23.17 6.84
N LEU A 37 11.73 22.75 7.91
CA LEU A 37 11.46 21.34 8.18
C LEU A 37 10.48 20.76 7.16
N LEU A 38 9.49 21.55 6.77
CA LEU A 38 8.52 21.16 5.77
C LEU A 38 9.15 20.93 4.38
N SER A 39 10.02 21.84 3.93
CA SER A 39 10.69 21.67 2.64
C SER A 39 11.61 20.45 2.64
N LEU A 40 12.33 20.21 3.75
CA LEU A 40 13.20 19.05 3.92
C LEU A 40 12.41 17.74 3.90
N ALA A 41 11.31 17.65 4.65
CA ALA A 41 10.44 16.47 4.67
C ALA A 41 9.86 16.16 3.28
N ASN A 42 9.34 17.16 2.57
CA ASN A 42 8.82 16.97 1.22
C ASN A 42 9.90 16.51 0.23
N THR A 43 11.13 17.02 0.38
CA THR A 43 12.26 16.63 -0.47
C THR A 43 12.70 15.18 -0.22
N ILE A 44 12.76 14.74 1.05
CA ILE A 44 13.06 13.35 1.42
C ILE A 44 11.96 12.41 0.91
N LEU A 45 10.69 12.78 1.06
CA LEU A 45 9.57 11.97 0.58
C LEU A 45 9.55 11.85 -0.95
N LEU A 46 9.80 12.94 -1.68
CA LEU A 46 9.85 12.93 -3.13
C LEU A 46 11.05 12.11 -3.64
N SER A 47 12.24 12.35 -3.10
CA SER A 47 13.46 11.63 -3.51
C SER A 47 13.36 10.13 -3.24
N SER A 48 12.92 9.73 -2.04
CA SER A 48 12.70 8.32 -1.71
C SER A 48 11.63 7.67 -2.60
N SER A 49 10.51 8.35 -2.85
CA SER A 49 9.45 7.86 -3.75
C SER A 49 9.95 7.69 -5.19
N THR A 50 10.81 8.60 -5.66
CA THR A 50 11.40 8.55 -7.01
C THR A 50 12.29 7.31 -7.16
N VAL A 51 13.18 7.06 -6.19
CA VAL A 51 14.08 5.89 -6.21
C VAL A 51 13.25 4.60 -6.23
N LEU A 52 12.25 4.49 -5.37
CA LEU A 52 11.37 3.31 -5.31
C LEU A 52 10.61 3.09 -6.63
N LEU A 53 10.05 4.15 -7.22
CA LEU A 53 9.32 4.07 -8.49
C LEU A 53 10.25 3.60 -9.62
N VAL A 54 11.45 4.20 -9.75
CA VAL A 54 12.42 3.82 -10.78
C VAL A 54 12.85 2.37 -10.62
N THR A 55 13.18 1.94 -9.40
CA THR A 55 13.53 0.54 -9.13
C THR A 55 12.39 -0.40 -9.50
N CYS A 56 11.15 -0.07 -9.15
CA CYS A 56 9.98 -0.88 -9.49
C CYS A 56 9.78 -0.99 -11.02
N ILE A 57 9.93 0.12 -11.75
CA ILE A 57 9.83 0.12 -13.22
C ILE A 57 10.91 -0.77 -13.84
N ILE A 58 12.16 -0.65 -13.39
CA ILE A 58 13.27 -1.47 -13.89
C ILE A 58 12.97 -2.96 -13.64
N CYS A 59 12.61 -3.32 -12.41
CA CYS A 59 12.26 -4.70 -12.07
C CYS A 59 11.09 -5.22 -12.91
N TYR A 60 10.06 -4.40 -13.12
CA TYR A 60 8.90 -4.77 -13.94
C TYR A 60 9.29 -5.04 -15.40
N VAL A 61 10.12 -4.17 -15.99
CA VAL A 61 10.63 -4.35 -17.36
C VAL A 61 11.48 -5.62 -17.47
N LEU A 62 12.34 -5.90 -16.49
CA LEU A 62 13.15 -7.13 -16.46
C LEU A 62 12.28 -8.38 -16.41
N ILE A 63 11.24 -8.40 -15.57
CA ILE A 63 10.30 -9.53 -15.48
C ILE A 63 9.54 -9.70 -16.80
N LEU A 64 9.03 -8.60 -17.38
CA LEU A 64 8.37 -8.67 -18.68
C LEU A 64 9.27 -9.22 -19.78
N ASN A 65 10.54 -8.82 -19.81
CA ASN A 65 11.51 -9.33 -20.77
C ASN A 65 11.78 -10.83 -20.54
N TYR A 66 11.93 -11.25 -19.29
CA TYR A 66 12.10 -12.66 -18.93
C TYR A 66 10.91 -13.50 -19.41
N ILE A 67 9.69 -13.06 -19.10
CA ILE A 67 8.47 -13.74 -19.53
C ILE A 67 8.39 -13.80 -21.05
N ARG A 68 8.64 -12.68 -21.75
CA ARG A 68 8.61 -12.67 -23.23
C ARG A 68 9.58 -13.66 -23.86
N GLN A 69 10.75 -13.87 -23.25
CA GLN A 69 11.74 -14.84 -23.72
C GLN A 69 11.32 -16.29 -23.44
N ASN A 70 10.74 -16.58 -22.27
CA ASN A 70 10.34 -17.94 -21.87
C ASN A 70 8.94 -18.38 -22.32
N THR A 71 8.04 -17.44 -22.65
CA THR A 71 6.66 -17.75 -23.07
C THR A 71 6.58 -18.47 -24.44
N LEU A 72 7.70 -18.58 -25.16
CA LEU A 72 7.80 -19.48 -26.33
C LEU A 72 7.55 -20.96 -25.97
N HIS A 73 7.75 -21.38 -24.72
CA HIS A 73 7.37 -22.69 -24.21
C HIS A 73 6.05 -22.60 -23.43
N ARG A 74 4.95 -22.99 -24.10
CA ARG A 74 3.55 -22.87 -23.66
C ARG A 74 3.18 -23.94 -22.61
N THR A 75 3.69 -23.81 -21.38
CA THR A 75 3.42 -24.72 -20.26
C THR A 75 2.54 -24.06 -19.19
N GLU A 76 1.86 -24.85 -18.35
CA GLU A 76 1.06 -24.37 -17.19
C GLU A 76 1.85 -23.42 -16.26
N SER A 77 3.18 -23.55 -16.21
CA SER A 77 4.10 -22.62 -15.49
C SER A 77 3.97 -21.17 -15.94
N ALA A 78 3.73 -20.92 -17.24
CA ALA A 78 3.61 -19.57 -17.78
C ALA A 78 2.39 -18.82 -17.24
N LYS A 79 1.31 -19.53 -16.85
CA LYS A 79 0.16 -18.89 -16.21
C LYS A 79 0.56 -18.31 -14.86
N HIS A 80 1.29 -19.08 -14.04
CA HIS A 80 1.74 -18.63 -12.73
C HIS A 80 2.66 -17.40 -12.82
N GLU A 81 3.54 -17.37 -13.83
CA GLU A 81 4.41 -16.21 -14.11
C GLU A 81 3.62 -14.96 -14.50
N VAL A 82 2.58 -15.09 -15.34
CA VAL A 82 1.70 -13.96 -15.71
C VAL A 82 0.94 -13.41 -14.50
N TRP A 83 0.46 -14.29 -13.61
CA TRP A 83 -0.19 -13.88 -12.36
C TRP A 83 0.76 -13.09 -11.44
N LEU A 84 2.02 -13.54 -11.31
CA LEU A 84 3.06 -12.84 -10.57
C LEU A 84 3.35 -11.45 -11.18
N CYS A 85 3.34 -11.37 -12.52
CA CYS A 85 3.49 -10.11 -13.24
C CYS A 85 2.31 -9.14 -12.98
N GLY A 86 1.09 -9.66 -12.82
CA GLY A 86 -0.07 -8.87 -12.44
C GLY A 86 0.08 -8.25 -11.05
N GLN A 87 0.67 -8.97 -10.09
CA GLN A 87 0.93 -8.45 -8.74
C GLN A 87 1.91 -7.27 -8.77
N THR A 88 3.00 -7.40 -9.52
CA THR A 88 4.01 -6.34 -9.63
C THR A 88 3.48 -5.13 -10.39
N ALA A 89 2.61 -5.31 -11.38
CA ALA A 89 1.94 -4.20 -12.07
C ALA A 89 1.07 -3.36 -11.12
N GLY A 90 0.30 -4.01 -10.23
CA GLY A 90 -0.47 -3.32 -9.20
C GLY A 90 0.40 -2.51 -8.23
N LEU A 91 1.60 -3.02 -7.93
CA LEU A 91 2.58 -2.33 -7.10
C LEU A 91 3.12 -1.06 -7.77
N VAL A 92 3.48 -1.15 -9.06
CA VAL A 92 3.95 -0.01 -9.85
C VAL A 92 2.88 1.08 -9.89
N LEU A 93 1.62 0.71 -10.07
CA LEU A 93 0.50 1.66 -10.04
C LEU A 93 0.38 2.36 -8.67
N ALA A 94 0.53 1.62 -7.58
CA ALA A 94 0.48 2.21 -6.24
C ALA A 94 1.63 3.19 -5.98
N PHE A 95 2.86 2.84 -6.38
CA PHE A 95 4.00 3.74 -6.29
C PHE A 95 3.86 4.96 -7.21
N LEU A 96 3.19 4.83 -8.35
CA LEU A 96 2.88 5.96 -9.23
C LEU A 96 1.94 6.95 -8.54
N VAL A 97 0.87 6.47 -7.91
CA VAL A 97 -0.08 7.31 -7.15
C VAL A 97 0.66 8.01 -6.00
N GLN A 98 1.51 7.30 -5.27
CA GLN A 98 2.34 7.87 -4.21
C GLN A 98 3.27 8.98 -4.73
N PHE A 99 3.92 8.74 -5.86
CA PHE A 99 4.81 9.71 -6.49
C PHE A 99 4.04 10.98 -6.91
N MET A 100 2.85 10.83 -7.51
CA MET A 100 2.01 11.98 -7.85
C MET A 100 1.58 12.78 -6.63
N TYR A 101 1.22 12.10 -5.54
CA TYR A 101 0.84 12.75 -4.28
C TYR A 101 2.01 13.55 -3.69
N ASN A 102 3.19 12.93 -3.56
CA ASN A 102 4.39 13.57 -3.02
C ASN A 102 4.92 14.69 -3.93
N GLY A 103 4.83 14.51 -5.25
CA GLY A 103 5.15 15.56 -6.23
C GLY A 103 4.23 16.77 -6.12
N GLY A 104 2.91 16.52 -5.96
CA GLY A 104 1.93 17.57 -5.70
C GLY A 104 2.23 18.34 -4.42
N LEU A 105 2.56 17.64 -3.33
CA LEU A 105 2.99 18.28 -2.07
C LEU A 105 4.22 19.17 -2.25
N TYR A 106 5.23 18.71 -2.99
CA TYR A 106 6.45 19.48 -3.26
C TYR A 106 6.16 20.76 -4.07
N ILE A 107 5.37 20.65 -5.13
CA ILE A 107 5.00 21.80 -5.98
C ILE A 107 4.16 22.81 -5.18
N LEU A 108 3.12 22.36 -4.48
CA LEU A 108 2.27 23.24 -3.67
C LEU A 108 3.06 23.95 -2.57
N ASN A 109 4.05 23.27 -1.98
CA ASN A 109 4.96 23.86 -1.03
C ASN A 109 5.86 24.91 -1.68
N SER A 110 6.35 24.68 -2.90
CA SER A 110 7.19 25.64 -3.64
C SER A 110 6.43 26.89 -4.08
N VAL A 111 5.13 26.77 -4.40
CA VAL A 111 4.29 27.90 -4.83
C VAL A 111 3.77 28.70 -3.63
N GLY A 112 3.92 28.19 -2.40
CA GLY A 112 3.54 28.90 -1.18
C GLY A 112 2.02 29.01 -0.94
N GLN A 113 1.21 28.19 -1.62
CA GLN A 113 -0.25 28.18 -1.44
C GLN A 113 -0.66 27.33 -0.23
N THR A 114 -0.64 27.94 0.95
CA THR A 114 -0.88 27.27 2.24
C THR A 114 -2.29 26.69 2.39
N THR A 115 -3.31 27.32 1.81
CA THR A 115 -4.71 26.87 1.87
C THR A 115 -4.92 25.57 1.10
N ILE A 116 -4.39 25.49 -0.12
CA ILE A 116 -4.51 24.30 -0.97
C ILE A 116 -3.60 23.19 -0.46
N LEU A 117 -2.39 23.54 0.02
CA LEU A 117 -1.48 22.60 0.66
C LEU A 117 -2.13 21.88 1.86
N ARG A 118 -2.92 22.60 2.67
CA ARG A 118 -3.65 22.04 3.80
C ARG A 118 -4.68 21.00 3.35
N ASN A 119 -5.51 21.34 2.36
CA ASN A 119 -6.49 20.39 1.80
C ASN A 119 -5.82 19.18 1.16
N TRP A 120 -4.69 19.37 0.48
CA TRP A 120 -3.95 18.28 -0.16
C TRP A 120 -3.45 17.26 0.87
N ARG A 121 -2.96 17.73 2.04
CA ARG A 121 -2.51 16.84 3.13
C ARG A 121 -3.61 15.97 3.72
N MET A 122 -4.88 16.40 3.66
CA MET A 122 -6.00 15.56 4.11
C MET A 122 -6.16 14.29 3.28
N MET A 123 -5.66 14.27 2.04
CA MET A 123 -5.66 13.07 1.20
C MET A 123 -4.52 12.10 1.55
N GLY A 124 -3.51 12.52 2.31
CA GLY A 124 -2.37 11.69 2.69
C GLY A 124 -2.77 10.34 3.29
N PRO A 125 -3.60 10.31 4.36
CA PRO A 125 -4.04 9.05 4.97
C PRO A 125 -4.72 8.10 3.97
N LEU A 126 -5.45 8.62 2.98
CA LEU A 126 -6.09 7.81 1.95
C LEU A 126 -5.04 7.19 1.02
N VAL A 127 -4.02 7.94 0.60
CA VAL A 127 -2.94 7.45 -0.25
C VAL A 127 -2.11 6.39 0.47
N TYR A 128 -1.66 6.67 1.71
CA TYR A 128 -0.89 5.70 2.51
C TYR A 128 -1.74 4.48 2.89
N GLY A 129 -3.03 4.66 3.17
CA GLY A 129 -3.98 3.57 3.37
C GLY A 129 -4.11 2.69 2.13
N PHE A 130 -4.26 3.29 0.96
CA PHE A 130 -4.31 2.58 -0.32
C PHE A 130 -3.03 1.75 -0.56
N LEU A 131 -1.84 2.33 -0.32
CA LEU A 131 -0.56 1.63 -0.42
C LEU A 131 -0.43 0.45 0.55
N SER A 132 -0.97 0.58 1.77
CA SER A 132 -0.98 -0.52 2.73
C SER A 132 -1.91 -1.64 2.27
N CYS A 133 -3.07 -1.30 1.73
CA CYS A 133 -4.07 -2.26 1.28
C CYS A 133 -3.72 -2.91 -0.07
N VAL A 134 -2.99 -2.24 -0.96
CA VAL A 134 -2.74 -2.75 -2.31
C VAL A 134 -2.05 -4.11 -2.31
N HIS A 135 -1.13 -4.35 -1.35
CA HIS A 135 -0.37 -5.59 -1.25
C HIS A 135 -1.28 -6.81 -0.93
N PRO A 136 -2.14 -6.77 0.11
CA PRO A 136 -3.16 -7.79 0.32
C PRO A 136 -4.10 -7.97 -0.88
N TRP A 137 -4.55 -6.87 -1.50
CA TRP A 137 -5.50 -6.92 -2.60
C TRP A 137 -4.91 -7.58 -3.85
N THR A 138 -3.66 -7.25 -4.22
CA THR A 138 -2.97 -7.89 -5.34
C THR A 138 -2.68 -9.36 -5.04
N CYS A 139 -2.33 -9.69 -3.79
CA CYS A 139 -2.13 -11.07 -3.37
C CYS A 139 -3.41 -11.91 -3.51
N ILE A 140 -4.55 -11.42 -3.00
CA ILE A 140 -5.83 -12.13 -3.11
C ILE A 140 -6.32 -12.23 -4.55
N ALA A 141 -6.18 -11.16 -5.34
CA ALA A 141 -6.68 -11.11 -6.71
C ALA A 141 -5.89 -12.04 -7.65
N PHE A 142 -4.56 -12.11 -7.48
CA PHE A 142 -3.69 -12.78 -8.44
C PHE A 142 -3.10 -14.11 -7.93
N ASN A 143 -3.15 -14.44 -6.64
CA ASN A 143 -2.69 -15.73 -6.15
C ASN A 143 -3.84 -16.75 -6.08
N GLN A 144 -3.86 -17.67 -7.05
CA GLN A 144 -4.88 -18.71 -7.16
C GLN A 144 -4.88 -19.69 -5.98
N GLU A 145 -3.72 -19.98 -5.38
CA GLU A 145 -3.61 -20.87 -4.22
C GLU A 145 -4.23 -20.24 -2.98
N ILE A 146 -3.91 -18.97 -2.72
CA ILE A 146 -4.48 -18.21 -1.61
C ILE A 146 -5.98 -18.04 -1.80
N ARG A 147 -6.43 -17.73 -3.02
CA ARG A 147 -7.86 -17.62 -3.34
C ARG A 147 -8.59 -18.94 -3.07
N ASN A 148 -8.01 -20.07 -3.48
CA ASN A 148 -8.59 -21.39 -3.25
C ASN A 148 -8.58 -21.77 -1.76
N GLY A 149 -7.53 -21.41 -1.02
CA GLY A 149 -7.45 -21.58 0.44
C GLY A 149 -8.52 -20.77 1.17
N ILE A 150 -8.68 -19.49 0.81
CA ILE A 150 -9.72 -18.61 1.38
C ILE A 150 -11.11 -19.14 1.05
N LEU A 151 -11.37 -19.55 -0.19
CA LEU A 151 -12.65 -20.14 -0.59
C LEU A 151 -12.91 -21.47 0.13
N GLY A 152 -11.88 -22.29 0.37
CA GLY A 152 -11.96 -23.51 1.17
C GLY A 152 -12.36 -23.22 2.61
N ILE A 153 -11.72 -22.24 3.25
CA ILE A 153 -12.06 -21.79 4.61
C ILE A 153 -13.50 -21.26 4.66
N PHE A 154 -13.90 -20.43 3.70
CA PHE A 154 -15.28 -19.94 3.60
C PHE A 154 -16.29 -21.08 3.43
N ARG A 155 -16.00 -22.07 2.59
CA ARG A 155 -16.87 -23.25 2.40
C ARG A 155 -16.96 -24.10 3.65
N CYS A 156 -15.86 -24.35 4.35
CA CYS A 156 -15.87 -25.05 5.64
C CYS A 156 -16.68 -24.28 6.69
N TRP A 157 -16.47 -22.97 6.79
CA TRP A 157 -17.20 -22.12 7.74
C TRP A 157 -18.71 -22.10 7.45
N PHE A 158 -19.09 -21.98 6.18
CA PHE A 158 -20.50 -21.98 5.76
C PHE A 158 -21.15 -23.37 5.88
N GLY A 159 -20.38 -24.44 5.64
CA GLY A 159 -20.80 -25.84 5.84
C GLY A 159 -21.07 -26.14 7.31
N HIS A 160 -20.15 -25.78 8.19
CA HIS A 160 -20.31 -25.93 9.65
C HIS A 160 -21.53 -25.16 10.18
N LYS A 161 -21.79 -23.96 9.63
CA LYS A 161 -22.97 -23.16 10.00
C LYS A 161 -24.30 -23.83 9.59
N LYS A 162 -24.32 -24.54 8.45
CA LYS A 162 -25.50 -25.31 8.00
C LYS A 162 -25.72 -26.56 8.85
N GLU A 163 -24.65 -27.23 9.28
CA GLU A 163 -24.74 -28.42 10.12
C GLU A 163 -25.31 -28.10 11.51
N ILE A 164 -24.84 -27.02 12.14
CA ILE A 164 -25.37 -26.55 13.43
C ILE A 164 -26.85 -26.14 13.32
N ALA A 165 -27.25 -25.50 12.20
CA ALA A 165 -28.64 -25.14 11.95
C ALA A 165 -29.55 -26.37 11.77
N LEU A 166 -29.05 -27.44 11.12
CA LEU A 166 -29.75 -28.71 10.97
C LEU A 166 -29.89 -29.47 12.30
N PHE A 167 -28.85 -29.47 13.13
CA PHE A 167 -28.90 -30.08 14.46
C PHE A 167 -29.89 -29.37 15.40
N THR A 168 -29.97 -28.04 15.34
CA THR A 168 -30.93 -27.26 16.14
C THR A 168 -32.38 -27.38 15.65
N LEU A 169 -32.62 -27.65 14.36
CA LEU A 169 -33.95 -27.97 13.83
C LEU A 169 -34.39 -29.40 14.17
N SER A 170 -33.46 -30.37 14.09
CA SER A 170 -33.69 -31.78 14.45
C SER A 170 -34.00 -31.98 15.95
N SER A 171 -33.34 -31.23 16.84
CA SER A 171 -33.64 -31.29 18.27
C SER A 171 -35.00 -30.67 18.62
N ARG A 172 -35.46 -29.69 17.84
CA ARG A 172 -36.75 -29.01 18.05
C ARG A 172 -37.96 -29.82 17.56
N SER A 173 -37.79 -30.70 16.57
CA SER A 173 -38.87 -31.59 16.11
C SER A 173 -39.05 -32.84 16.99
N ARG A 174 -38.08 -33.16 17.85
CA ARG A 174 -38.14 -34.31 18.76
C ARG A 174 -38.74 -33.98 20.14
N SER A 175 -39.08 -32.71 20.36
CA SER A 175 -39.63 -32.16 21.61
C SER A 175 -41.11 -31.73 21.47
N LYS A 176 -41.77 -32.03 20.36
CA LYS A 176 -43.21 -31.90 20.16
C LYS A 176 -43.79 -33.28 19.93
#